data_AF-A0A6A3BGD3-F1
#
_entry.id   AF-A0A6A3BGD3-F1
#
_cell.length_a   1.000
_cell.length_b   1.000
_cell.length_c   1.000
_cell.angle_alpha   90.00
_cell.angle_beta   90.00
_cell.angle_gamma   90.00
#
_symmetry.space_group_name_H-M   'P 1'
#
loop_
_entity.id
_entity.type
_entity.pdbx_description
1 polymer ?
#
loop_
_entity_poly.entity_id
_entity_poly.type
_entity_poly.pdbx_seq_one_letter_code
_entity_poly.pdbx_strand_id
1 'polypeptide(L)' 'MVKVSYVLQRNPMRFICNSDEMDFDDVVSAIEEEEELQPGQLYFALPLAWLKHPLQAQEMAALAVKAS' A
#
# COMPACT_ATOMS: atom_id res chain seq x y z
N MET A 1 -15.12 11.27 2.70
CA MET A 1 -13.84 10.72 2.23
C MET A 1 -13.07 10.13 3.41
N VAL A 2 -12.22 9.13 3.18
CA VAL A 2 -11.40 8.49 4.24
C VAL A 2 -9.96 8.94 4.06
N LYS A 3 -9.38 9.59 5.07
CA LYS A 3 -7.96 9.98 5.05
C LYS A 3 -7.04 8.80 5.35
N VAL A 4 -5.86 8.80 4.75
CA VAL A 4 -4.82 7.79 5.00
C VAL A 4 -4.42 7.76 6.47
N SER A 5 -4.24 8.93 7.10
CA SER A 5 -3.97 9.07 8.54
C SER A 5 -4.95 8.28 9.44
N TYR A 6 -6.23 8.19 9.07
CA TYR A 6 -7.22 7.42 9.84
C TYR A 6 -6.95 5.90 9.79
N VAL A 7 -6.49 5.41 8.65
CA VAL A 7 -6.13 3.99 8.46
C VAL A 7 -4.83 3.67 9.18
N LEU A 8 -3.85 4.59 9.14
CA LEU A 8 -2.55 4.46 9.80
C LEU A 8 -2.66 4.47 11.33
N GLN A 9 -3.59 5.24 11.91
CA GLN A 9 -3.87 5.19 13.36
C GLN A 9 -4.22 3.79 13.85
N ARG A 10 -4.85 2.96 13.02
CA ARG A 10 -5.17 1.56 13.34
C ARG A 10 -4.04 0.59 12.98
N ASN A 11 -3.07 1.03 12.19
CA ASN A 11 -1.98 0.22 11.64
C ASN A 11 -0.63 0.98 11.71
N PRO A 12 -0.10 1.28 12.90
CA PRO A 12 0.99 2.26 13.09
C PRO A 12 2.35 1.84 12.48
N MET A 13 2.52 0.57 12.11
CA MET A 13 3.75 0.04 11.49
C MET A 13 3.57 -0.28 10.00
N ARG A 14 2.55 0.30 9.37
CA ARG A 14 2.23 0.10 7.96
C ARG A 14 2.22 1.42 7.21
N PHE A 15 2.38 1.34 5.90
CA PHE A 15 2.09 2.43 4.98
C PHE A 15 0.96 2.01 4.04
N ILE A 16 0.26 3.00 3.47
CA ILE A 16 -0.79 2.76 2.47
C ILE A 16 -0.22 3.07 1.10
N CYS A 17 -0.51 2.23 0.12
CA CYS A 17 -0.09 2.40 -1.27
C CYS A 17 -1.22 1.97 -2.20
N ASN A 18 -1.27 2.57 -3.38
CA ASN A 18 -2.22 2.22 -4.43
C ASN A 18 -1.72 0.96 -5.17
N SER A 19 -2.62 0.02 -5.45
CA SER A 19 -2.28 -1.14 -6.29
C SER A 19 -1.82 -0.75 -7.68
N ASP A 20 -2.37 0.35 -8.21
CA ASP A 20 -2.11 0.79 -9.58
C ASP A 20 -0.68 1.33 -9.75
N GLU A 21 -0.01 1.67 -8.65
CA GLU A 21 1.37 2.17 -8.61
C GLU A 21 2.39 1.06 -8.27
N MET A 22 1.94 -0.19 -8.12
CA MET A 22 2.83 -1.32 -7.85
C MET A 22 3.31 -1.97 -9.15
N ASP A 23 4.61 -1.96 -9.39
CA ASP A 23 5.23 -2.70 -10.50
C ASP A 23 6.37 -3.63 -10.00
N PHE A 24 6.66 -4.69 -10.75
CA PHE A 24 7.48 -5.85 -10.35
C PHE A 24 8.97 -5.53 -10.11
N ASP A 25 9.46 -4.35 -10.47
CA ASP A 25 10.81 -3.89 -10.18
C ASP A 25 10.85 -2.46 -9.62
N ASP A 26 9.68 -1.88 -9.33
CA ASP A 26 9.59 -0.51 -8.83
C ASP A 26 9.51 -0.48 -7.29
N VAL A 27 9.93 0.65 -6.74
CA VAL A 27 9.82 0.93 -5.32
C VAL A 27 8.40 1.39 -5.04
N VAL A 28 7.69 0.64 -4.19
CA VAL A 28 6.35 1.05 -3.77
C VAL A 28 6.43 2.36 -3.00
N SER A 29 5.65 3.33 -3.45
CA SER A 29 5.51 4.62 -2.80
C SER A 29 4.31 4.62 -1.85
N ALA A 30 4.48 5.30 -0.71
CA ALA A 30 3.40 5.51 0.23
C ALA A 30 2.59 6.74 -0.17
N ILE A 31 1.27 6.65 -0.03
CA ILE A 31 0.38 7.80 -0.12
C ILE A 31 0.55 8.64 1.16
N GLU A 32 0.57 9.98 1.03
CA GLU A 32 0.72 10.87 2.17
C GLU A 32 -0.46 10.74 3.15
N GLU A 33 -0.22 10.99 4.43
CA GLU A 33 -1.24 10.77 5.47
C GLU A 33 -2.39 11.77 5.43
N GLU A 34 -2.13 12.93 4.82
CA GLU A 34 -3.08 14.01 4.55
C GLU A 34 -4.00 13.70 3.38
N GLU A 35 -3.59 12.82 2.47
CA GLU A 35 -4.36 12.45 1.29
C GLU A 35 -5.56 11.56 1.61
N GLU A 36 -6.54 11.62 0.71
CA GLU A 36 -7.80 10.90 0.83
C GLU A 36 -7.85 9.70 -0.12
N LEU A 37 -8.23 8.55 0.44
CA LEU A 37 -8.47 7.33 -0.31
C LEU A 37 -9.66 7.52 -1.23
N GLN A 38 -9.45 7.22 -2.51
CA GLN A 38 -10.45 7.36 -3.56
C GLN A 38 -11.35 6.12 -3.60
N PRO A 39 -12.68 6.28 -3.59
CA PRO A 39 -13.60 5.16 -3.79
C PRO A 39 -13.37 4.50 -5.16
N GLY A 40 -13.43 3.17 -5.21
CA GLY A 40 -13.23 2.40 -6.45
C GLY A 40 -11.78 2.10 -6.80
N GLN A 41 -10.85 2.45 -5.92
CA GLN A 41 -9.42 2.11 -6.04
C GLN A 41 -9.05 1.08 -4.97
N LEU A 42 -8.08 0.22 -5.29
CA LEU A 42 -7.58 -0.80 -4.39
C LEU A 42 -6.31 -0.31 -3.71
N TYR A 43 -6.29 -0.37 -2.38
CA TYR A 43 -5.17 0.06 -1.56
C TYR A 43 -4.67 -1.08 -0.68
N PHE A 44 -3.36 -1.20 -0.57
CA PHE A 44 -2.72 -2.16 0.33
C PHE A 44 -2.10 -1.45 1.53
N ALA A 45 -2.32 -2.02 2.71
CA ALA A 45 -1.61 -1.66 3.93
C ALA A 45 -0.40 -2.57 4.09
N LEU A 46 0.78 -2.08 3.71
CA LEU A 46 2.03 -2.85 3.68
C LEU A 46 2.94 -2.52 4.86
N PRO A 47 3.81 -3.43 5.33
CA PRO A 47 4.76 -3.15 6.39
C PRO A 47 5.79 -2.09 5.95
N LEU A 48 6.19 -1.19 6.84
CA LEU A 48 7.23 -0.18 6.57
C LEU A 48 8.56 -0.77 6.07
N ALA A 49 8.84 -2.04 6.37
CA ALA A 49 10.02 -2.76 5.88
C ALA A 49 10.07 -2.92 4.35
N TRP A 50 8.94 -2.79 3.66
CA TRP A 50 8.87 -2.84 2.20
C TRP A 50 9.05 -1.47 1.55
N LEU A 51 8.99 -0.40 2.35
CA LEU A 51 9.24 0.95 1.87
C LEU A 51 10.71 1.04 1.41
N LYS A 52 10.95 1.56 0.21
CA LYS A 52 12.30 1.70 -0.40
C LYS A 52 12.98 0.40 -0.83
N HIS A 53 12.26 -0.72 -0.84
CA HIS A 53 12.74 -1.98 -1.37
C HIS A 53 11.91 -2.38 -2.60
N PRO A 54 12.56 -2.92 -3.66
CA PRO A 54 11.83 -3.47 -4.81
C PRO A 54 10.95 -4.63 -4.36
N LEU A 55 9.71 -4.66 -4.84
CA LEU A 55 8.74 -5.66 -4.44
C LEU A 55 8.95 -6.97 -5.22
N GLN A 56 9.21 -8.08 -4.53
CA GLN A 56 9.49 -9.34 -5.22
C GLN A 56 8.22 -9.96 -5.83
N ALA A 57 8.36 -10.77 -6.89
CA ALA A 57 7.23 -11.50 -7.51
C ALA A 57 6.42 -12.32 -6.49
N GLN A 58 7.10 -12.97 -5.55
CA GLN A 58 6.44 -13.76 -4.52
C GLN A 58 5.62 -12.90 -3.55
N GLU A 59 6.13 -11.71 -3.22
CA GLU A 59 5.44 -10.73 -2.37
C GLU A 59 4.20 -10.19 -3.10
N MET A 60 4.35 -9.87 -4.38
CA MET A 60 3.24 -9.42 -5.24
C MET A 60 2.15 -10.50 -5.37
N ALA A 61 2.54 -11.75 -5.60
CA ALA A 61 1.59 -12.87 -5.64
C ALA A 61 0.84 -13.03 -4.30
N ALA A 62 1.53 -12.83 -3.17
CA ALA A 62 0.90 -12.86 -1.85
C ALA A 62 -0.09 -11.71 -1.64
N LEU A 63 0.14 -10.53 -2.25
CA LEU A 63 -0.82 -9.43 -2.25
C LEU A 63 -2.06 -9.75 -3.11
N ALA A 64 -1.86 -10.31 -4.30
CA ALA A 64 -2.95 -10.70 -5.20
C ALA A 64 -3.91 -11.72 -4.55
N VAL A 65 -3.36 -12.72 -3.85
CA VAL A 65 -4.16 -13.72 -3.11
C VAL A 65 -4.94 -13.10 -1.95
N LYS A 66 -4.40 -12.06 -1.30
CA LYS A 66 -5.12 -11.35 -0.21
C LYS A 66 -6.25 -10.46 -0.73
N ALA A 67 -6.22 -10.09 -2.00
CA ALA A 67 -7.21 -9.23 -2.63
C ALA A 67 -8.36 -9.98 -3.34
N SER A 68 -8.26 -11.32 -3.44
CA SER A 68 -9.25 -12.19 -4.12
C SER A 68 -10.40 -12.64 -3.21
#